data_AF-A0A1Y4I4Q7-F1
#
_entry.id   AF-A0A1Y4I4Q7-F1
#
_cell.length_a   1.000
_cell.length_b   1.000
_cell.length_c   1.000
_cell.angle_alpha   90.00
_cell.angle_beta   90.00
_cell.angle_gamma   90.00
#
_symmetry.space_group_name_H-M   'P 1'
#
loop_
_entity.id
_entity.type
_entity.pdbx_description
1 polymer ?
#
loop_
_entity_poly.entity_id
_entity_poly.type
_entity_poly.pdbx_seq_one_letter_code
_entity_poly.pdbx_strand_id
1 'polypeptide(L)'
;MTAAKALEKPALRSTSGADLSFRIVVGVITFFSFLIVAYPMYFIVIASFSDSTLVNQGQVILWPKGVSLYGYEQIFQREDIWRGYLNTIMYSFFGTALNLAVTLPAAYVLSRKGFAARRIIMKLFVFTMYFNGGMIPTYMLIKDVGLLDCPLVMILYGAVNVYNLIITRTFFETSIPDELYEAATLDGCSHFRYFGTIVLPLSKAVIAVIMLYYLVGHWNDFFTALLYLNSDAYQPLQIVLRNLLLLNQAMAGTTGVGGGAYAQQYADQIKFGVIIVSTVPVLCVYPFIQKYFEKGVMIGAVKG
;
A
#
# COMPACT_ATOMS: atom_id res chain seq x y z
N MET A 1 -52.23 -23.89 4.19
CA MET A 1 -52.47 -22.52 3.66
C MET A 1 -52.04 -21.56 4.75
N THR A 2 -51.05 -20.66 4.65
CA THR A 2 -50.28 -20.13 3.51
C THR A 2 -49.14 -19.32 4.15
N ALA A 3 -47.86 -19.66 3.92
CA ALA A 3 -46.72 -18.79 4.26
C ALA A 3 -45.45 -19.18 3.46
N ALA A 4 -45.63 -19.68 2.25
CA ALA A 4 -44.54 -19.96 1.30
C ALA A 4 -44.63 -18.94 0.15
N LYS A 5 -44.28 -17.68 0.43
CA LYS A 5 -44.16 -16.65 -0.62
C LYS A 5 -43.32 -15.46 -0.14
N ALA A 6 -42.00 -15.64 -0.06
CA ALA A 6 -41.03 -14.54 0.02
C ALA A 6 -39.61 -15.00 -0.36
N LEU A 7 -39.49 -15.83 -1.38
CA LEU A 7 -38.23 -16.04 -2.11
C LEU A 7 -38.50 -15.70 -3.58
N GLU A 8 -38.85 -14.44 -3.84
CA GLU A 8 -38.79 -13.91 -5.19
C GLU A 8 -37.32 -13.73 -5.56
N LYS A 9 -36.84 -14.63 -6.43
CA LYS A 9 -35.65 -14.42 -7.26
C LYS A 9 -35.75 -13.01 -7.86
N PRO A 10 -34.66 -12.22 -7.94
CA PRO A 10 -34.73 -10.93 -8.59
C PRO A 10 -35.19 -11.16 -10.03
N ALA A 11 -36.40 -10.69 -10.34
CA ALA A 11 -36.93 -10.72 -11.69
C ALA A 11 -35.88 -10.08 -12.59
N LEU A 12 -35.37 -10.86 -13.55
CA LEU A 12 -34.55 -10.35 -14.64
C LEU A 12 -35.40 -9.30 -15.35
N ARG A 13 -35.21 -8.03 -14.99
CA ARG A 13 -35.80 -6.88 -15.69
C ARG A 13 -35.57 -7.13 -17.17
N SER A 14 -36.64 -7.12 -17.95
CA SER A 14 -36.58 -7.21 -19.41
C SER A 14 -35.54 -6.19 -19.89
N THR A 15 -34.39 -6.67 -20.35
CA THR A 15 -33.31 -5.81 -20.83
C THR A 15 -33.84 -5.08 -22.05
N SER A 16 -34.13 -3.79 -21.89
CA SER A 16 -34.42 -2.93 -23.04
C SER A 16 -33.23 -2.98 -23.99
N GLY A 17 -33.43 -2.83 -25.30
CA GLY A 17 -32.31 -2.76 -26.26
C GLY A 17 -31.28 -1.68 -25.90
N ALA A 18 -31.72 -0.64 -25.18
CA ALA A 18 -30.87 0.39 -24.59
C ALA A 18 -30.02 -0.11 -23.39
N ASP A 19 -30.54 -1.03 -22.56
CA ASP A 19 -29.78 -1.64 -21.46
C ASP A 19 -28.70 -2.58 -22.01
N LEU A 20 -29.01 -3.30 -23.09
CA LEU A 20 -28.05 -4.19 -23.74
C LEU A 20 -26.92 -3.38 -24.40
N SER A 21 -27.24 -2.33 -25.14
CA SER A 21 -26.23 -1.46 -25.76
C SER A 21 -25.38 -0.74 -24.72
N PHE A 22 -25.99 -0.24 -23.64
CA PHE A 22 -25.26 0.36 -22.52
C PHE A 22 -24.28 -0.61 -21.87
N ARG A 23 -24.72 -1.84 -21.57
CA ARG A 23 -23.84 -2.88 -20.98
C ARG A 23 -22.70 -3.28 -21.91
N ILE A 24 -22.95 -3.35 -23.22
CA ILE A 24 -21.91 -3.64 -24.21
C ILE A 24 -20.89 -2.51 -24.24
N VAL A 25 -21.33 -1.25 -24.31
CA VAL A 25 -20.42 -0.08 -24.33
C VAL A 25 -19.58 -0.02 -23.05
N VAL A 26 -20.20 -0.15 -21.88
CA VAL A 26 -19.49 -0.16 -20.60
C VAL A 26 -18.53 -1.35 -20.51
N GLY A 27 -18.93 -2.53 -20.98
CA GLY A 27 -18.09 -3.72 -21.03
C GLY A 27 -16.87 -3.53 -21.93
N VAL A 28 -17.07 -2.94 -23.10
CA VAL A 28 -15.99 -2.62 -24.06
C VAL A 28 -15.02 -1.60 -23.45
N ILE A 29 -15.52 -0.50 -22.88
CA ILE A 29 -14.68 0.51 -22.23
C ILE A 29 -13.87 -0.12 -21.08
N THR A 30 -14.53 -0.90 -20.22
CA THR A 30 -13.87 -1.58 -19.09
C THR A 30 -12.78 -2.55 -19.57
N PHE A 31 -13.04 -3.30 -20.64
CA PHE A 31 -12.07 -4.22 -21.22
C PHE A 31 -10.85 -3.48 -21.79
N PHE A 32 -11.05 -2.39 -22.54
CA PHE A 32 -9.95 -1.57 -23.05
C PHE A 32 -9.16 -0.90 -21.92
N SER A 33 -9.84 -0.36 -20.90
CA SER A 33 -9.18 0.18 -19.71
C SER A 33 -8.33 -0.87 -18.99
N PHE A 34 -8.84 -2.11 -18.87
CA PHE A 34 -8.08 -3.23 -18.32
C PHE A 34 -6.82 -3.51 -19.15
N LEU A 35 -6.92 -3.59 -20.49
CA LEU A 35 -5.77 -3.85 -21.35
C LEU A 35 -4.70 -2.75 -21.26
N ILE A 36 -5.09 -1.48 -21.21
CA ILE A 36 -4.16 -0.35 -21.09
C ILE A 36 -3.34 -0.43 -19.81
N VAL A 37 -3.92 -0.91 -18.71
CA VAL A 37 -3.25 -1.04 -17.41
C VAL A 37 -2.47 -2.35 -17.32
N ALA A 38 -3.02 -3.45 -17.82
CA ALA A 38 -2.43 -4.78 -17.72
C ALA A 38 -1.21 -4.95 -18.64
N TYR A 39 -1.23 -4.35 -19.83
CA TYR A 39 -0.16 -4.53 -20.81
C TYR A 39 1.21 -4.02 -20.31
N PRO A 40 1.37 -2.81 -19.74
CA PRO A 40 2.66 -2.36 -19.20
C PRO A 40 3.18 -3.26 -18.08
N MET A 41 2.30 -3.76 -17.20
CA MET A 41 2.67 -4.69 -16.13
C MET A 41 3.17 -6.02 -16.71
N TYR A 42 2.44 -6.57 -17.69
CA TYR A 42 2.85 -7.76 -18.42
C TYR A 42 4.17 -7.54 -19.18
N PHE A 43 4.35 -6.36 -19.77
CA PHE A 43 5.56 -5.98 -20.50
C PHE A 43 6.79 -6.02 -19.58
N ILE A 44 6.68 -5.52 -18.35
CA ILE A 44 7.78 -5.57 -17.37
C ILE A 44 8.18 -7.01 -17.06
N VAL A 45 7.20 -7.93 -16.96
CA VAL A 45 7.46 -9.36 -16.73
C VAL A 45 8.18 -9.97 -17.92
N ILE A 46 7.69 -9.79 -19.16
CA ILE A 46 8.38 -10.38 -20.32
C ILE A 46 9.77 -9.75 -20.53
N ALA A 47 9.93 -8.46 -20.26
CA ALA A 47 11.20 -7.75 -20.38
C ALA A 47 12.22 -8.22 -19.34
N SER A 48 11.79 -8.62 -18.13
CA SER A 48 12.71 -9.11 -17.09
C SER A 48 13.31 -10.49 -17.41
N PHE A 49 12.66 -11.28 -18.28
CA PHE A 49 13.16 -12.57 -18.76
C PHE A 49 13.80 -12.50 -20.14
N SER A 50 13.76 -11.35 -20.83
CA SER A 50 14.26 -11.20 -22.20
C SER A 50 15.67 -10.61 -22.23
N ASP A 51 16.37 -10.82 -23.35
CA ASP A 51 17.64 -10.12 -23.61
C ASP A 51 17.40 -8.62 -23.76
N SER A 52 18.10 -7.82 -22.95
CA SER A 52 18.01 -6.35 -22.94
C SER A 52 18.26 -5.71 -24.30
N THR A 53 19.12 -6.28 -25.14
CA THR A 53 19.36 -5.75 -26.50
C THR A 53 18.10 -5.84 -27.35
N LEU A 54 17.39 -6.97 -27.27
CA LEU A 54 16.15 -7.20 -28.01
C LEU A 54 14.99 -6.35 -27.44
N VAL A 55 14.98 -6.12 -26.13
CA VAL A 55 14.03 -5.21 -25.48
C VAL A 55 14.26 -3.77 -25.93
N ASN A 56 15.50 -3.28 -25.89
CA ASN A 56 15.85 -1.91 -26.28
C ASN A 56 15.65 -1.64 -27.78
N GLN A 57 15.81 -2.66 -28.63
CA GLN A 57 15.53 -2.59 -30.06
C GLN A 57 14.03 -2.66 -30.40
N GLY A 58 13.15 -2.75 -29.39
CA GLY A 58 11.70 -2.83 -29.60
C GLY A 58 11.23 -4.16 -30.19
N GLN A 59 12.05 -5.21 -30.14
CA GLN A 59 11.71 -6.51 -30.72
C GLN A 59 10.86 -7.38 -29.79
N VAL A 60 10.81 -7.06 -28.50
CA VAL A 60 9.98 -7.73 -27.48
C VAL A 60 8.64 -6.99 -27.39
N ILE A 61 7.54 -7.66 -27.72
CA ILE A 61 6.19 -7.07 -27.73
C ILE A 61 5.22 -7.91 -26.90
N LEU A 62 5.07 -9.19 -27.23
CA LEU A 62 4.12 -10.09 -26.54
C LEU A 62 4.79 -11.29 -25.85
N TRP A 63 5.96 -11.71 -26.32
CA TRP A 63 6.65 -12.91 -25.86
C TRP A 63 8.10 -12.59 -25.53
N PRO A 64 8.67 -13.25 -24.51
CA PRO A 64 10.07 -13.07 -24.20
C PRO A 64 10.94 -13.55 -25.36
N LYS A 65 11.99 -12.79 -25.68
CA LYS A 65 12.96 -13.16 -26.72
C LYS A 65 14.35 -13.23 -26.12
N GLY A 66 15.10 -14.28 -26.46
CA GLY A 66 16.42 -14.52 -25.90
C GLY A 66 16.34 -14.69 -24.37
N VAL A 67 15.67 -15.75 -23.91
CA VAL A 67 15.40 -15.96 -22.49
C VAL A 67 16.72 -15.96 -21.71
N SER A 68 16.84 -15.03 -20.76
CA SER A 68 18.02 -14.85 -19.92
C SER A 68 17.60 -14.71 -18.45
N LEU A 69 18.24 -15.49 -17.58
CA LEU A 69 18.09 -15.36 -16.12
C LEU A 69 19.22 -14.55 -15.48
N TYR A 70 20.14 -14.04 -16.30
CA TYR A 70 21.32 -13.33 -15.83
C TYR A 70 20.98 -12.13 -14.93
N GLY A 71 19.97 -11.34 -15.29
CA GLY A 71 19.52 -10.21 -14.47
C GLY A 71 19.12 -10.62 -13.06
N TYR A 72 18.46 -11.77 -12.89
CA TYR A 72 18.09 -12.30 -11.58
C TYR A 72 19.30 -12.83 -10.81
N GLU A 73 20.22 -13.54 -11.46
CA GLU A 73 21.45 -14.02 -10.82
C GLU A 73 22.27 -12.86 -10.24
N GLN A 74 22.40 -11.75 -11.00
CA GLN A 74 23.10 -10.55 -10.54
C GLN A 74 22.40 -9.87 -9.36
N ILE A 75 21.06 -9.89 -9.33
CA ILE A 75 20.27 -9.37 -8.22
C ILE A 75 20.45 -10.25 -6.97
N PHE A 76 20.43 -11.56 -7.12
CA PHE A 76 20.53 -12.48 -5.98
C PHE A 76 21.94 -12.56 -5.37
N GLN A 77 22.97 -12.26 -6.14
CA GLN A 77 24.36 -12.15 -5.66
C GLN A 77 24.64 -10.87 -4.86
N ARG A 78 23.71 -9.91 -4.87
CA ARG A 78 23.88 -8.59 -4.27
C ARG A 78 23.39 -8.55 -2.82
N GLU A 79 24.33 -8.44 -1.88
CA GLU A 79 24.01 -8.36 -0.45
C GLU A 79 23.20 -7.10 -0.07
N ASP A 80 23.42 -5.98 -0.76
CA ASP A 80 22.70 -4.72 -0.59
C ASP A 80 21.19 -4.89 -0.81
N ILE A 81 20.79 -5.72 -1.78
CA ILE A 81 19.38 -6.00 -2.06
C ILE A 81 18.75 -6.80 -0.91
N TRP A 82 19.42 -7.84 -0.42
CA TRP A 82 18.94 -8.64 0.71
C TRP A 82 18.83 -7.84 2.01
N ARG A 83 19.80 -6.97 2.28
CA ARG A 83 19.74 -6.03 3.42
C ARG A 83 18.58 -5.05 3.26
N GLY A 84 18.42 -4.48 2.07
CA GLY A 84 17.30 -3.59 1.74
C GLY A 84 15.94 -4.29 1.94
N TYR A 85 15.84 -5.56 1.56
CA TYR A 85 14.65 -6.39 1.81
C TYR A 85 14.34 -6.55 3.28
N LEU A 86 15.34 -6.96 4.06
CA LEU A 86 15.18 -7.17 5.49
C LEU A 86 14.73 -5.87 6.17
N ASN A 87 15.38 -4.76 5.84
CA ASN A 87 15.03 -3.43 6.34
C ASN A 87 13.59 -3.05 5.97
N THR A 88 13.19 -3.19 4.70
CA THR A 88 11.82 -2.88 4.25
C THR A 88 10.78 -3.75 4.96
N ILE A 89 11.04 -5.06 5.15
CA ILE A 89 10.15 -5.95 5.89
C ILE A 89 10.04 -5.52 7.35
N MET A 90 11.16 -5.22 8.01
CA MET A 90 11.17 -4.75 9.39
C MET A 90 10.41 -3.42 9.54
N TYR A 91 10.69 -2.43 8.70
CA TYR A 91 10.03 -1.12 8.75
C TYR A 91 8.53 -1.25 8.46
N SER A 92 8.14 -2.03 7.45
CA SER A 92 6.73 -2.24 7.10
C SER A 92 5.98 -2.99 8.19
N PHE A 93 6.60 -3.99 8.82
CA PHE A 93 5.95 -4.76 9.88
C PHE A 93 5.82 -3.96 11.17
N PHE A 94 6.92 -3.45 11.72
CA PHE A 94 6.92 -2.70 12.98
C PHE A 94 6.24 -1.34 12.85
N GLY A 95 6.43 -0.66 11.72
CA GLY A 95 5.76 0.59 11.39
C GLY A 95 4.24 0.40 11.29
N THR A 96 3.77 -0.63 10.57
CA THR A 96 2.33 -0.93 10.50
C THR A 96 1.75 -1.33 11.86
N ALA A 97 2.48 -2.12 12.64
CA ALA A 97 2.06 -2.52 13.98
C ALA A 97 1.90 -1.29 14.90
N LEU A 98 2.87 -0.38 14.90
CA LEU A 98 2.81 0.87 15.66
C LEU A 98 1.66 1.77 15.17
N ASN A 99 1.52 1.93 13.85
CA ASN A 99 0.44 2.69 13.24
C ASN A 99 -0.93 2.22 13.71
N LEU A 100 -1.18 0.90 13.72
CA LEU A 100 -2.43 0.33 14.21
C LEU A 100 -2.59 0.50 15.72
N ALA A 101 -1.51 0.28 16.49
CA ALA A 101 -1.51 0.43 17.94
C ALA A 101 -1.87 1.85 18.40
N VAL A 102 -1.51 2.87 17.62
CA VAL A 102 -1.87 4.28 17.91
C VAL A 102 -3.22 4.65 17.30
N THR A 103 -3.47 4.25 16.06
CA THR A 103 -4.66 4.69 15.31
C THR A 103 -5.95 4.08 15.85
N LEU A 104 -5.95 2.78 16.19
CA LEU A 104 -7.18 2.10 16.61
C LEU A 104 -7.73 2.65 17.94
N PRO A 105 -6.92 2.81 19.01
CA PRO A 105 -7.44 3.39 20.26
C PRO A 105 -7.83 4.86 20.09
N ALA A 106 -7.03 5.66 19.37
CA ALA A 106 -7.33 7.08 19.13
C ALA A 106 -8.64 7.25 18.38
N ALA A 107 -8.83 6.50 17.29
CA ALA A 107 -10.07 6.51 16.51
C ALA A 107 -11.29 6.07 17.34
N TYR A 108 -11.12 5.06 18.21
CA TYR A 108 -12.20 4.57 19.07
C TYR A 108 -12.66 5.62 20.08
N VAL A 109 -11.75 6.27 20.79
CA VAL A 109 -12.12 7.30 21.77
C VAL A 109 -12.78 8.50 21.06
N LEU A 110 -12.28 8.88 19.88
CA LEU A 110 -12.80 10.01 19.10
C LEU A 110 -14.13 9.72 18.39
N SER A 111 -14.54 8.45 18.27
CA SER A 111 -15.86 8.09 17.75
C SER A 111 -16.95 8.28 18.80
N ARG A 112 -16.65 8.06 20.09
CA ARG A 112 -17.64 8.06 21.18
C ARG A 112 -18.16 9.46 21.49
N LYS A 113 -19.50 9.61 21.57
CA LYS A 113 -20.18 10.88 21.86
C LYS A 113 -19.89 11.42 23.26
N GLY A 114 -19.66 10.53 24.24
CA GLY A 114 -19.36 10.91 25.63
C GLY A 114 -18.00 11.57 25.82
N PHE A 115 -17.09 11.52 24.84
CA PHE A 115 -15.80 12.18 24.95
C PHE A 115 -15.92 13.67 24.57
N ALA A 116 -15.95 14.54 25.58
CA ALA A 116 -16.18 15.98 25.42
C ALA A 116 -15.19 16.65 24.44
N ALA A 117 -13.90 16.27 24.51
CA ALA A 117 -12.85 16.87 23.69
C ALA A 117 -12.80 16.36 22.24
N ARG A 118 -13.67 15.41 21.83
CA ARG A 118 -13.62 14.78 20.50
C ARG A 118 -13.61 15.78 19.35
N ARG A 119 -14.44 16.84 19.45
CA ARG A 119 -14.56 17.85 18.38
C ARG A 119 -13.30 18.69 18.24
N ILE A 120 -12.68 19.07 19.36
CA ILE A 120 -11.47 19.89 19.35
C ILE A 120 -10.29 19.09 18.83
N ILE A 121 -10.10 17.88 19.35
CA ILE A 121 -8.99 17.00 18.93
C ILE A 121 -9.13 16.62 17.44
N MET A 122 -10.34 16.31 16.96
CA MET A 122 -10.55 16.06 15.54
C MET A 122 -10.22 17.28 14.67
N LYS A 123 -10.58 18.50 15.10
CA LYS A 123 -10.20 19.73 14.37
C LYS A 123 -8.68 19.91 14.32
N LEU A 124 -7.97 19.61 15.41
CA LEU A 124 -6.50 19.67 15.44
C LEU A 124 -5.88 18.65 14.48
N PHE A 125 -6.35 17.40 14.49
CA PHE A 125 -5.88 16.40 13.53
C PHE A 125 -6.12 16.84 12.09
N VAL A 126 -7.34 17.29 11.77
CA VAL A 126 -7.67 17.78 10.42
C VAL A 126 -6.79 18.98 10.05
N PHE A 127 -6.51 19.89 10.99
CA PHE A 127 -5.59 21.00 10.75
C PHE A 127 -4.20 20.52 10.35
N THR A 128 -3.63 19.53 11.05
CA THR A 128 -2.30 18.97 10.70
C THR A 128 -2.24 18.27 9.34
N MET A 129 -3.39 17.88 8.78
CA MET A 129 -3.45 17.28 7.44
C MET A 129 -3.23 18.33 6.33
N TYR A 130 -3.66 19.57 6.57
CA TYR A 130 -3.54 20.67 5.60
C TYR A 130 -2.38 21.62 5.91
N PHE A 131 -2.00 21.72 7.18
CA PHE A 131 -0.95 22.61 7.65
C PHE A 131 0.21 21.80 8.22
N ASN A 132 1.41 22.00 7.67
CA ASN A 132 2.63 21.35 8.11
C ASN A 132 3.80 22.37 8.07
N GLY A 133 4.78 22.22 8.96
CA GLY A 133 5.97 23.08 9.02
C GLY A 133 6.89 22.98 7.78
N GLY A 134 6.64 22.02 6.89
CA GLY A 134 7.43 21.79 5.69
C GLY A 134 8.64 20.90 5.95
N MET A 135 9.37 20.61 4.88
CA MET A 135 10.47 19.64 4.89
C MET A 135 11.64 20.11 5.76
N ILE A 136 12.05 21.38 5.67
CA ILE A 136 13.23 21.89 6.37
C ILE A 136 13.03 21.88 7.90
N PRO A 137 11.94 22.43 8.46
CA PRO A 137 11.74 22.39 9.91
C PRO A 137 11.55 20.97 10.44
N THR A 138 10.88 20.11 9.67
CA THR A 138 10.73 18.69 10.03
C THR A 138 12.08 17.98 10.06
N TYR A 139 12.96 18.24 9.10
CA TYR A 139 14.32 17.70 9.09
C TYR A 139 15.12 18.16 10.30
N MET A 140 15.06 19.45 10.64
CA MET A 140 15.74 19.98 11.84
C MET A 140 15.22 19.32 13.11
N LEU A 141 13.91 19.09 13.23
CA LEU A 141 13.33 18.37 14.37
C LEU A 141 13.85 16.92 14.47
N ILE A 142 13.88 16.18 13.36
CA ILE A 142 14.41 14.80 13.34
C ILE A 142 15.89 14.76 13.72
N LYS A 143 16.66 15.75 13.27
CA LYS A 143 18.06 15.96 13.67
C LYS A 143 18.19 16.23 15.16
N ASP A 144 17.44 17.17 15.70
CA ASP A 144 17.54 17.61 17.09
C ASP A 144 17.10 16.51 18.08
N VAL A 145 16.15 15.65 17.68
CA VAL A 145 15.72 14.48 18.45
C VAL A 145 16.71 13.30 18.33
N GLY A 146 17.73 13.40 17.46
CA GLY A 146 18.75 12.37 17.30
C GLY A 146 18.29 11.15 16.50
N LEU A 147 17.30 11.31 15.61
CA LEU A 147 16.76 10.25 14.76
C LEU A 147 17.37 10.23 13.35
N LEU A 148 18.34 11.10 13.05
CA LEU A 148 19.10 10.99 11.82
C LEU A 148 19.98 9.74 11.82
N ASP A 149 20.01 9.07 10.67
CA ASP A 149 20.69 7.81 10.43
C ASP A 149 20.31 6.70 11.43
N CYS A 150 19.07 6.71 11.88
CA CYS A 150 18.53 5.75 12.84
C CYS A 150 17.35 4.99 12.23
N PRO A 151 17.35 3.64 12.21
CA PRO A 151 16.24 2.83 11.68
C PRO A 151 14.87 3.15 12.28
N LEU A 152 14.83 3.64 13.53
CA LEU A 152 13.60 4.03 14.21
C LEU A 152 12.88 5.17 13.51
N VAL A 153 13.57 6.00 12.71
CA VAL A 153 12.92 7.08 11.95
C VAL A 153 11.88 6.51 11.00
N MET A 154 12.14 5.37 10.34
CA MET A 154 11.22 4.73 9.40
C MET A 154 9.97 4.15 10.08
N ILE A 155 10.05 3.90 11.39
CA ILE A 155 8.94 3.33 12.17
C ILE A 155 8.12 4.44 12.84
N LEU A 156 8.79 5.44 13.40
CA LEU A 156 8.17 6.51 14.18
C LEU A 156 7.67 7.66 13.30
N TYR A 157 8.38 7.99 12.23
CA TYR A 157 7.97 9.04 11.32
C TYR A 157 6.70 8.60 10.59
N GLY A 158 5.62 9.39 10.73
CA GLY A 158 4.32 9.02 10.16
C GLY A 158 3.56 7.96 10.97
N ALA A 159 3.91 7.72 12.25
CA ALA A 159 3.20 6.80 13.15
C ALA A 159 1.68 7.08 13.29
N VAL A 160 1.25 8.30 12.95
CA VAL A 160 -0.17 8.66 12.83
C VAL A 160 -0.41 9.24 11.46
N ASN A 161 -1.31 8.59 10.72
CA ASN A 161 -1.85 9.14 9.48
C ASN A 161 -3.29 9.58 9.75
N VAL A 162 -3.53 10.89 9.68
CA VAL A 162 -4.82 11.50 10.03
C VAL A 162 -5.95 10.98 9.15
N TYR A 163 -5.69 10.75 7.86
CA TYR A 163 -6.69 10.22 6.94
C TYR A 163 -7.17 8.82 7.37
N ASN A 164 -6.23 7.93 7.67
CA ASN A 164 -6.54 6.59 8.18
C ASN A 164 -7.26 6.62 9.54
N LEU A 165 -6.90 7.57 10.41
CA LEU A 165 -7.59 7.82 11.68
C LEU A 165 -9.05 8.24 11.44
N ILE A 166 -9.30 9.16 10.52
CA ILE A 166 -10.66 9.64 10.18
C ILE A 166 -11.52 8.49 9.64
N ILE A 167 -10.99 7.67 8.73
CA ILE A 167 -11.70 6.50 8.19
C ILE A 167 -12.09 5.55 9.33
N THR A 168 -11.12 5.18 10.15
CA THR A 168 -11.32 4.24 11.26
C THR A 168 -12.33 4.79 12.28
N ARG A 169 -12.22 6.07 12.63
CA ARG A 169 -13.11 6.75 13.56
C ARG A 169 -14.54 6.81 13.02
N THR A 170 -14.69 7.09 11.73
CA THR A 170 -16.01 7.12 11.06
C THR A 170 -16.63 5.73 11.07
N PHE A 171 -15.87 4.69 10.73
CA PHE A 171 -16.33 3.31 10.81
C PHE A 171 -16.82 2.96 12.22
N PHE A 172 -16.02 3.25 13.26
CA PHE A 172 -16.43 2.99 14.65
C PHE A 172 -17.68 3.78 15.06
N GLU A 173 -17.87 5.01 14.58
CA GLU A 173 -19.06 5.82 14.89
C GLU A 173 -20.31 5.29 14.17
N THR A 174 -20.19 4.80 12.93
CA THR A 174 -21.34 4.38 12.13
C THR A 174 -21.72 2.92 12.30
N SER A 175 -20.74 2.05 12.55
CA SER A 175 -20.92 0.60 12.49
C SER A 175 -21.05 -0.05 13.86
N ILE A 176 -20.77 0.68 14.95
CA ILE A 176 -20.83 0.17 16.32
C ILE A 176 -21.84 0.98 17.14
N PRO A 177 -23.10 0.52 17.25
CA PRO A 177 -24.16 1.21 17.99
C PRO A 177 -23.76 1.53 19.44
N ASP A 178 -24.25 2.64 19.96
CA ASP A 178 -24.05 3.03 21.36
C ASP A 178 -24.78 2.06 22.32
N GLU A 179 -25.90 1.46 21.89
CA GLU A 179 -26.66 0.44 22.63
C GLU A 179 -25.83 -0.79 22.99
N LEU A 180 -24.93 -1.21 22.09
CA LEU A 180 -24.03 -2.35 22.34
C LEU A 180 -23.05 -2.05 23.48
N TYR A 181 -22.64 -0.79 23.59
CA TYR A 181 -21.77 -0.33 24.66
C TYR A 181 -22.53 -0.23 25.99
N GLU A 182 -23.79 0.24 25.98
CA GLU A 182 -24.64 0.29 27.18
C GLU A 182 -24.93 -1.12 27.72
N ALA A 183 -25.31 -2.07 26.85
CA ALA A 183 -25.55 -3.46 27.24
C ALA A 183 -24.29 -4.10 27.86
N ALA A 184 -23.13 -3.95 27.22
CA ALA A 184 -21.88 -4.47 27.76
C ALA A 184 -21.49 -3.83 29.11
N THR A 185 -21.81 -2.55 29.30
CA THR A 185 -21.53 -1.85 30.56
C THR A 185 -22.43 -2.36 31.70
N LEU A 186 -23.70 -2.68 31.41
CA LEU A 186 -24.61 -3.33 32.36
C LEU A 186 -24.09 -4.71 32.79
N ASP A 187 -23.45 -5.45 31.87
CA ASP A 187 -22.76 -6.72 32.16
C ASP A 187 -21.41 -6.55 32.90
N GLY A 188 -21.05 -5.33 33.32
CA GLY A 188 -19.81 -5.04 34.04
C GLY A 188 -18.56 -5.02 33.15
N CYS A 189 -18.71 -4.88 31.83
CA CYS A 189 -17.57 -4.82 30.92
C CYS A 189 -16.85 -3.46 31.03
N SER A 190 -15.53 -3.50 31.27
CA SER A 190 -14.71 -2.28 31.27
C SER A 190 -14.44 -1.76 29.86
N HIS A 191 -14.14 -0.47 29.71
CA HIS A 191 -13.88 0.16 28.41
C HIS A 191 -12.78 -0.54 27.58
N PHE A 192 -11.66 -0.90 28.21
CA PHE A 192 -10.56 -1.60 27.54
C PHE A 192 -10.98 -3.01 27.11
N ARG A 193 -11.75 -3.70 27.94
CA ARG A 193 -12.29 -5.02 27.60
C ARG A 193 -13.30 -4.91 26.45
N TYR A 194 -14.21 -3.96 26.48
CA TYR A 194 -15.16 -3.69 25.39
C TYR A 194 -14.43 -3.41 24.07
N PHE A 195 -13.38 -2.57 24.11
CA PHE A 195 -12.56 -2.28 22.95
C PHE A 195 -11.89 -3.56 22.39
N GLY A 196 -11.20 -4.32 23.23
CA GLY A 196 -10.47 -5.51 22.77
C GLY A 196 -11.36 -6.68 22.33
N THR A 197 -12.48 -6.90 23.01
CA THR A 197 -13.30 -8.11 22.83
C THR A 197 -14.51 -7.92 21.93
N ILE A 198 -15.01 -6.70 21.75
CA ILE A 198 -16.20 -6.42 20.94
C ILE A 198 -15.84 -5.52 19.75
N VAL A 199 -15.22 -4.37 20.00
CA VAL A 199 -14.94 -3.38 18.94
C VAL A 199 -13.95 -3.91 17.91
N LEU A 200 -12.79 -4.41 18.33
CA LEU A 200 -11.77 -4.90 17.39
C LEU A 200 -12.27 -6.08 16.53
N PRO A 201 -12.94 -7.11 17.07
CA PRO A 201 -13.44 -8.21 16.26
C PRO A 201 -14.53 -7.83 15.25
N LEU A 202 -15.40 -6.87 15.59
CA LEU A 202 -16.41 -6.34 14.66
C LEU A 202 -15.79 -5.48 13.55
N SER A 203 -14.57 -5.00 13.77
CA SER A 203 -13.90 -4.03 12.90
C SER A 203 -12.82 -4.65 12.01
N LYS A 204 -12.78 -5.98 11.89
CA LYS A 204 -11.77 -6.70 11.09
C LYS A 204 -11.67 -6.20 9.64
N ALA A 205 -12.80 -5.81 9.04
CA ALA A 205 -12.82 -5.29 7.67
C ALA A 205 -12.05 -3.96 7.57
N VAL A 206 -12.37 -2.97 8.39
CA VAL A 206 -11.65 -1.68 8.37
C VAL A 206 -10.20 -1.86 8.80
N ILE A 207 -9.92 -2.68 9.82
CA ILE A 207 -8.54 -2.93 10.28
C ILE A 207 -7.69 -3.50 9.14
N ALA A 208 -8.21 -4.44 8.35
CA ALA A 208 -7.50 -5.00 7.21
C ALA A 208 -7.21 -3.96 6.11
N VAL A 209 -8.17 -3.09 5.81
CA VAL A 209 -7.99 -1.99 4.83
C VAL A 209 -6.90 -1.03 5.29
N ILE A 210 -6.97 -0.57 6.53
CA ILE A 210 -6.01 0.41 7.07
C ILE A 210 -4.62 -0.22 7.24
N MET A 211 -4.56 -1.49 7.65
CA MET A 211 -3.32 -2.27 7.70
C MET A 211 -2.64 -2.33 6.33
N LEU A 212 -3.39 -2.61 5.25
CA LEU A 212 -2.84 -2.61 3.89
C LEU A 212 -2.29 -1.23 3.52
N TYR A 213 -3.04 -0.16 3.80
CA TYR A 213 -2.60 1.18 3.45
C TYR A 213 -1.29 1.56 4.16
N TYR A 214 -1.15 1.22 5.44
CA TYR A 214 0.10 1.42 6.17
C TYR A 214 1.24 0.54 5.66
N LEU A 215 0.97 -0.73 5.40
CA LEU A 215 1.97 -1.67 4.91
C LEU A 215 2.51 -1.26 3.54
N VAL A 216 1.62 -0.91 2.61
CA VAL A 216 2.00 -0.42 1.28
C VAL A 216 2.70 0.93 1.39
N GLY A 217 2.27 1.81 2.30
CA GLY A 217 2.93 3.08 2.56
C GLY A 217 4.40 2.89 2.97
N HIS A 218 4.64 2.08 4.01
CA HIS A 218 6.00 1.77 4.49
C HIS A 218 6.84 1.04 3.44
N TRP A 219 6.24 0.12 2.67
CA TRP A 219 6.95 -0.62 1.62
C TRP A 219 7.49 0.30 0.52
N ASN A 220 6.78 1.40 0.25
CA ASN A 220 7.10 2.36 -0.79
C ASN A 220 7.79 3.63 -0.26
N ASP A 221 8.13 3.69 1.03
CA ASP A 221 8.69 4.89 1.65
C ASP A 221 10.18 5.08 1.30
N PHE A 222 10.43 5.59 0.10
CA PHE A 222 11.76 5.98 -0.34
C PHE A 222 12.13 7.38 0.15
N PHE A 223 11.15 8.27 0.33
CA PHE A 223 11.45 9.69 0.53
C PHE A 223 11.93 9.97 1.96
N THR A 224 11.30 9.35 2.97
CA THR A 224 11.75 9.42 4.36
C THR A 224 13.16 8.85 4.50
N ALA A 225 13.41 7.70 3.87
CA ALA A 225 14.72 7.08 3.88
C ALA A 225 15.79 7.96 3.22
N LEU A 226 15.47 8.55 2.05
CA LEU A 226 16.38 9.45 1.33
C LEU A 226 16.80 10.67 2.16
N LEU A 227 15.87 11.19 2.97
CA LEU A 227 16.13 12.38 3.78
C LEU A 227 16.88 12.05 5.06
N TYR A 228 16.54 10.95 5.74
CA TYR A 228 16.96 10.72 7.11
C TYR A 228 17.97 9.59 7.30
N LEU A 229 18.16 8.71 6.31
CA LEU A 229 19.11 7.60 6.39
C LEU A 229 20.32 7.85 5.48
N ASN A 230 21.51 7.82 6.06
CA ASN A 230 22.77 8.04 5.35
C ASN A 230 23.55 6.74 5.14
N SER A 231 23.54 5.86 6.15
CA SER A 231 24.26 4.59 6.13
C SER A 231 23.58 3.57 5.23
N ASP A 232 24.34 2.96 4.34
CA ASP A 232 23.88 1.90 3.43
C ASP A 232 23.25 0.72 4.17
N ALA A 233 23.70 0.44 5.40
CA ALA A 233 23.19 -0.63 6.25
C ALA A 233 21.70 -0.47 6.60
N TYR A 234 21.17 0.76 6.63
CA TYR A 234 19.79 1.04 7.03
C TYR A 234 18.85 1.27 5.84
N GLN A 235 19.39 1.35 4.63
CA GLN A 235 18.61 1.70 3.46
C GLN A 235 17.53 0.65 3.19
N PRO A 236 16.27 1.07 2.93
CA PRO A 236 15.23 0.15 2.49
C PRO A 236 15.45 -0.22 1.03
N LEU A 237 14.78 -1.29 0.61
CA LEU A 237 14.80 -1.79 -0.76
C LEU A 237 14.59 -0.66 -1.79
N GLN A 238 13.59 0.21 -1.60
CA GLN A 238 13.30 1.29 -2.57
C GLN A 238 14.51 2.21 -2.85
N ILE A 239 15.35 2.48 -1.85
CA ILE A 239 16.57 3.29 -2.04
C ILE A 239 17.64 2.48 -2.76
N VAL A 240 17.87 1.23 -2.36
CA VAL A 240 18.83 0.33 -3.01
C VAL A 240 18.51 0.23 -4.51
N LEU A 241 17.24 0.03 -4.84
CA LEU A 241 16.78 -0.07 -6.22
C LEU A 241 16.92 1.26 -6.98
N ARG A 242 16.56 2.39 -6.35
CA ARG A 242 16.78 3.72 -6.95
C ARG A 242 18.26 3.96 -7.25
N ASN A 243 19.15 3.65 -6.32
CA ASN A 243 20.59 3.84 -6.49
C ASN A 243 21.13 2.98 -7.63
N LEU A 244 20.64 1.74 -7.76
CA LEU A 244 20.96 0.86 -8.88
C LEU A 244 20.52 1.46 -10.22
N LEU A 245 19.31 2.02 -10.30
CA LEU A 245 18.82 2.68 -11.51
C LEU A 245 19.62 3.94 -11.87
N LEU A 246 20.04 4.73 -10.87
CA LEU A 246 20.84 5.94 -11.08
C LEU A 246 22.27 5.63 -11.52
N LEU A 247 22.91 4.62 -10.92
CA LEU A 247 24.24 4.14 -11.32
C LEU A 247 24.22 3.67 -12.79
N ASN A 248 23.16 2.97 -13.19
CA ASN A 248 22.97 2.53 -14.58
C ASN A 248 22.84 3.71 -15.57
N GLN A 249 22.20 4.81 -15.18
CA GLN A 249 22.08 6.01 -16.03
C GLN A 249 23.40 6.79 -16.15
N ALA A 250 24.19 6.85 -15.07
CA ALA A 250 25.48 7.54 -15.08
C ALA A 250 26.49 6.85 -16.02
N MET A 251 26.46 5.51 -16.08
CA MET A 251 27.28 4.72 -17.00
C MET A 251 26.83 4.85 -18.47
N ALA A 252 25.54 5.07 -18.72
CA ALA A 252 25.01 5.31 -20.07
C ALA A 252 25.55 6.62 -20.69
N GLY A 253 25.90 7.62 -19.86
CA GLY A 253 26.42 8.92 -20.30
C GLY A 253 27.94 8.93 -20.56
N THR A 254 28.67 7.88 -20.20
CA THR A 254 30.14 7.77 -20.34
C THR A 254 30.53 6.90 -21.55
N THR A 255 29.76 6.97 -22.64
CA THR A 255 30.07 6.28 -23.90
C THR A 255 31.24 6.94 -24.61
N GLY A 256 32.45 6.57 -24.19
CA GLY A 256 33.70 6.81 -24.88
C GLY A 256 34.60 5.57 -24.76
N VAL A 257 34.71 4.82 -25.86
CA VAL A 257 35.72 3.79 -26.15
C VAL A 257 35.60 2.43 -25.41
N GLY A 258 35.14 1.41 -26.15
CA GLY A 258 35.66 0.03 -26.07
C GLY A 258 35.09 -0.96 -25.04
N GLY A 259 34.55 -0.52 -23.90
CA GLY A 259 34.08 -1.45 -22.83
C GLY A 259 32.65 -1.23 -22.32
N GLY A 260 32.00 -0.13 -22.70
CA GLY A 260 30.72 0.31 -22.10
C GLY A 260 29.45 -0.37 -22.63
N ALA A 261 29.49 -0.97 -23.83
CA ALA A 261 28.28 -1.55 -24.44
C ALA A 261 27.78 -2.80 -23.70
N TYR A 262 28.70 -3.66 -23.25
CA TYR A 262 28.36 -4.84 -22.45
C TYR A 262 27.86 -4.42 -21.07
N ALA A 263 28.56 -3.50 -20.38
CA ALA A 263 28.14 -2.95 -19.08
C ALA A 263 26.72 -2.34 -19.13
N GLN A 264 26.37 -1.65 -20.22
CA GLN A 264 25.05 -1.06 -20.42
C GLN A 264 23.96 -2.11 -20.65
N GLN A 265 24.23 -3.16 -21.45
CA GLN A 265 23.30 -4.27 -21.65
C GLN A 265 22.98 -4.98 -20.33
N TYR A 266 23.98 -5.16 -19.45
CA TYR A 266 23.80 -5.74 -18.13
C TYR A 266 22.99 -4.83 -17.19
N ALA A 267 23.25 -3.52 -17.23
CA ALA A 267 22.52 -2.51 -16.46
C ALA A 267 21.01 -2.49 -16.78
N ASP A 268 20.64 -2.59 -18.06
CA ASP A 268 19.24 -2.57 -18.49
C ASP A 268 18.46 -3.84 -18.09
N GLN A 269 19.13 -4.99 -18.05
CA GLN A 269 18.52 -6.27 -17.64
C GLN A 269 18.17 -6.28 -16.14
N ILE A 270 19.05 -5.71 -15.32
CA ILE A 270 18.85 -5.62 -13.88
C ILE A 270 17.67 -4.68 -13.55
N LYS A 271 17.45 -3.61 -14.33
CA LYS A 271 16.33 -2.67 -14.11
C LYS A 271 14.96 -3.34 -14.09
N PHE A 272 14.65 -4.20 -15.06
CA PHE A 272 13.36 -4.89 -15.12
C PHE A 272 13.24 -5.97 -14.04
N GLY A 273 14.31 -6.73 -13.79
CA GLY A 273 14.35 -7.74 -12.72
C GLY A 273 14.09 -7.12 -11.34
N VAL A 274 14.69 -5.97 -11.07
CA VAL A 274 14.53 -5.20 -9.82
C VAL A 274 13.09 -4.78 -9.56
N ILE A 275 12.35 -4.34 -10.59
CA ILE A 275 10.94 -3.94 -10.47
C ILE A 275 10.07 -5.15 -10.10
N ILE A 276 10.31 -6.31 -10.73
CA ILE A 276 9.58 -7.54 -10.41
C ILE A 276 9.85 -7.94 -8.97
N VAL A 277 11.13 -8.03 -8.61
CA VAL A 277 11.60 -8.42 -7.27
C VAL A 277 10.91 -7.53 -6.23
N SER A 278 10.93 -6.20 -6.38
CA SER A 278 10.32 -5.27 -5.42
C SER A 278 8.81 -5.35 -5.30
N THR A 279 8.12 -5.72 -6.38
CA THR A 279 6.65 -5.69 -6.47
C THR A 279 6.02 -7.01 -6.01
N VAL A 280 6.71 -8.14 -6.20
CA VAL A 280 6.20 -9.49 -5.88
C VAL A 280 5.67 -9.63 -4.44
N PRO A 281 6.39 -9.18 -3.38
CA PRO A 281 5.89 -9.36 -2.02
C PRO A 281 4.57 -8.62 -1.74
N VAL A 282 4.41 -7.42 -2.28
CA VAL A 282 3.16 -6.65 -2.16
C VAL A 282 2.02 -7.35 -2.87
N LEU A 283 2.28 -7.91 -4.07
CA LEU A 283 1.31 -8.71 -4.80
C LEU A 283 0.93 -9.99 -4.04
N CYS A 284 1.86 -10.63 -3.34
CA CYS A 284 1.56 -11.81 -2.52
C CYS A 284 0.62 -11.49 -1.35
N VAL A 285 0.69 -10.28 -0.77
CA VAL A 285 -0.18 -9.85 0.33
C VAL A 285 -1.61 -9.54 -0.16
N TYR A 286 -1.75 -9.07 -1.40
CA TYR A 286 -3.03 -8.58 -1.93
C TYR A 286 -4.20 -9.59 -1.86
N PRO A 287 -4.08 -10.87 -2.29
CA PRO A 287 -5.16 -11.84 -2.22
C PRO A 287 -5.69 -12.09 -0.79
N PHE A 288 -4.81 -12.05 0.20
CA PHE A 288 -5.20 -12.26 1.59
C PHE A 288 -6.08 -11.13 2.11
N ILE A 289 -5.87 -9.92 1.61
CA ILE A 289 -6.58 -8.72 2.05
C ILE A 289 -7.84 -8.48 1.21
N GLN A 290 -7.86 -8.89 -0.07
CA GLN A 290 -9.01 -8.76 -0.97
C GLN A 290 -10.32 -9.31 -0.36
N LYS A 291 -10.26 -10.47 0.30
CA LYS A 291 -11.39 -11.07 1.05
C LYS A 291 -12.05 -10.12 2.05
N TYR A 292 -11.28 -9.20 2.63
CA TYR A 292 -11.76 -8.22 3.61
C TYR A 292 -12.31 -6.96 2.93
N PHE A 293 -11.75 -6.57 1.78
CA PHE A 293 -12.27 -5.47 0.95
C PHE A 293 -13.67 -5.77 0.42
N GLU A 294 -13.90 -6.96 -0.13
CA GLU A 294 -15.22 -7.36 -0.68
C GLU A 294 -16.33 -7.33 0.38
N LYS A 295 -15.98 -7.57 1.65
CA LYS A 295 -16.91 -7.48 2.78
C LYS A 295 -17.08 -6.06 3.34
N GLY A 296 -16.03 -5.23 3.29
CA GLY A 296 -16.03 -3.87 3.83
C GLY A 296 -16.63 -2.81 2.89
N VAL A 297 -16.31 -2.88 1.59
CA VAL A 297 -16.80 -1.92 0.57
C VAL A 297 -18.31 -2.06 0.36
N MET A 298 -18.83 -3.28 0.44
CA MET A 298 -20.26 -3.55 0.32
C MET A 298 -21.09 -2.96 1.47
N ILE A 299 -20.50 -2.62 2.62
CA ILE A 299 -21.24 -1.99 3.74
C ILE A 299 -21.36 -0.48 3.52
N GLY A 300 -20.38 0.16 2.87
CA GLY A 300 -20.40 1.60 2.56
C GLY A 300 -21.25 1.96 1.34
N ALA A 301 -21.40 1.03 0.38
CA ALA A 301 -22.15 1.23 -0.85
C ALA A 301 -23.67 1.06 -0.72
N VAL A 302 -24.17 0.47 0.37
CA VAL A 302 -25.62 0.24 0.63
C VAL A 302 -26.28 1.48 1.27
N LYS A 303 -25.71 2.67 1.03
CA LYS A 303 -26.35 3.97 1.36
C LYS A 303 -27.00 4.64 0.14
N GLY A 304 -27.22 3.90 -0.94
CA GLY A 304 -28.01 4.31 -2.10
C GLY A 304 -29.22 3.42 -2.29
#